data_AF-A0A9Q0XNJ1-F1
#
_entry.id   AF-A0A9Q0XNJ1-F1
#
_cell.length_a   1.000
_cell.length_b   1.000
_cell.length_c   1.000
_cell.angle_alpha   90.00
_cell.angle_beta   90.00
_cell.angle_gamma   90.00
#
_symmetry.space_group_name_H-M   'P 1'
#
loop_
_entity.id
_entity.type
_entity.pdbx_description
1 polymer ?
#
loop_
_entity_poly.entity_id
_entity_poly.type
_entity_poly.pdbx_seq_one_letter_code
_entity_poly.pdbx_strand_id
1 'polypeptide(L)'
;MDRPPPWALPSSENLSFFAEVLRTSLANTRGLGSQLKDSILVPDFSVGGAYESHGLIHKGFANVKSELFPVHPLEVSEKNFPLNQDKMNFSTLRNIQGLHAPLKLQMEFKAVKQVQRLPCLHSSNLSLDILKGNYDCIGFEDILNDPAQSEVMGDPHLMVEHKLGLL
;
A
#
# COMPACT_ATOMS: atom_id res chain seq x y z
N MET A 1 -38.26 -29.14 2.23
CA MET A 1 -38.07 -27.76 1.71
C MET A 1 -37.17 -27.90 0.50
N ASP A 2 -37.78 -28.22 -0.64
CA ASP A 2 -37.06 -28.70 -1.83
C ASP A 2 -36.56 -27.54 -2.66
N ARG A 3 -35.27 -27.55 -2.99
CA ARG A 3 -34.60 -26.52 -3.78
C ARG A 3 -34.88 -26.79 -5.27
N PRO A 4 -35.33 -25.81 -6.08
CA PRO A 4 -35.69 -26.06 -7.47
C PRO A 4 -34.46 -26.30 -8.37
N PRO A 5 -34.61 -27.04 -9.48
CA PRO A 5 -33.51 -27.48 -10.34
C PRO A 5 -32.88 -26.35 -11.17
N PRO A 6 -31.61 -26.51 -11.62
CA PRO A 6 -30.76 -25.43 -12.15
C PRO A 6 -31.15 -24.85 -13.52
N TRP A 7 -32.21 -25.35 -14.17
CA TRP A 7 -32.66 -24.88 -15.48
C TRP A 7 -33.94 -24.03 -15.43
N ALA A 8 -34.53 -23.81 -14.25
CA ALA A 8 -35.74 -23.00 -14.11
C ALA A 8 -35.49 -21.55 -14.53
N LEU A 9 -36.18 -21.09 -15.58
CA LEU A 9 -36.13 -19.70 -16.03
C LEU A 9 -36.69 -18.77 -14.94
N PRO A 10 -36.00 -17.67 -14.60
CA PRO A 10 -36.44 -16.77 -13.55
C PRO A 10 -37.73 -16.03 -13.95
N SER A 11 -38.77 -16.13 -13.12
CA SER A 11 -39.99 -15.30 -13.23
C SER A 11 -39.64 -13.82 -13.35
N SER A 12 -40.49 -13.05 -14.04
CA SER A 12 -40.28 -11.66 -14.48
C SER A 12 -39.83 -10.66 -13.41
N GLU A 13 -39.96 -11.00 -12.13
CA GLU A 13 -39.56 -10.16 -11.00
C GLU A 13 -38.04 -10.22 -10.70
N ASN A 14 -37.32 -11.24 -11.18
CA ASN A 14 -35.88 -11.42 -10.93
C ASN A 14 -34.98 -10.89 -12.05
N LEU A 15 -35.57 -10.39 -13.14
CA LEU A 15 -34.83 -9.87 -14.30
C LEU A 15 -34.10 -8.56 -13.98
N SER A 16 -34.68 -7.71 -13.11
CA SER A 16 -34.07 -6.45 -12.67
C SER A 16 -32.81 -6.70 -11.84
N PHE A 17 -32.85 -7.67 -10.92
CA PHE A 17 -31.74 -8.04 -10.05
C PHE A 17 -30.59 -8.68 -10.85
N PHE A 18 -30.89 -9.59 -11.78
CA PHE A 18 -29.87 -10.18 -12.65
C PHE A 18 -29.24 -9.15 -13.61
N ALA A 19 -30.03 -8.21 -14.11
CA ALA A 19 -29.52 -7.09 -14.91
C ALA A 19 -28.60 -6.17 -14.09
N GLU A 20 -28.88 -5.94 -12.81
CA GLU A 20 -28.04 -5.16 -11.89
C GLU A 20 -26.71 -5.86 -11.59
N VAL A 21 -26.75 -7.19 -11.38
CA VAL A 21 -25.55 -8.01 -11.17
C VAL A 21 -24.68 -8.06 -12.43
N LEU A 22 -25.28 -8.20 -13.62
CA LEU A 22 -24.54 -8.13 -14.89
C LEU A 22 -23.97 -6.73 -15.16
N ARG A 23 -24.69 -5.65 -14.82
CA ARG A 23 -24.17 -4.27 -14.87
C ARG A 23 -22.97 -4.08 -13.94
N THR A 24 -23.03 -4.64 -12.74
CA THR A 24 -21.93 -4.59 -11.76
C THR A 24 -20.71 -5.38 -12.23
N SER A 25 -20.93 -6.52 -12.91
CA SER A 25 -19.83 -7.34 -13.47
C SER A 25 -19.14 -6.68 -14.67
N LEU A 26 -19.88 -5.94 -15.50
CA LEU A 26 -19.34 -5.29 -16.70
C LEU A 26 -18.62 -3.97 -16.37
N ALA A 27 -18.76 -3.46 -15.14
CA ALA A 27 -18.01 -2.30 -14.66
C ALA A 27 -16.56 -2.62 -14.27
N ASN A 28 -16.18 -3.89 -14.12
CA ASN A 28 -14.84 -4.30 -13.67
C ASN A 28 -13.88 -4.70 -14.81
N THR A 29 -14.22 -4.42 -16.07
CA THR A 29 -13.35 -4.68 -17.23
C THR A 29 -13.17 -3.41 -18.06
N ARG A 30 -12.69 -2.34 -17.42
CA ARG A 30 -12.20 -1.14 -18.10
C ARG A 30 -10.80 -0.82 -17.61
N GLY A 31 -9.84 -1.61 -18.10
CA GLY A 31 -8.43 -1.45 -17.75
C GLY A 31 -7.50 -2.05 -18.79
N LEU A 32 -7.82 -1.90 -20.09
CA LEU A 32 -6.95 -2.26 -21.21
C LEU A 32 -7.24 -1.31 -22.38
N GLY A 33 -6.27 -0.46 -22.71
CA GLY A 33 -6.35 0.61 -23.70
C GLY A 33 -6.17 1.96 -22.99
N SER A 34 -5.13 2.75 -23.22
CA SER A 34 -4.50 3.07 -24.50
C SER A 34 -3.04 3.46 -24.30
N GLN A 35 -2.17 2.79 -25.06
CA GLN A 35 -0.91 3.33 -25.58
C GLN A 35 -1.15 4.67 -26.29
N LEU A 36 -0.11 5.51 -26.26
CA LEU A 36 0.15 6.70 -27.08
C LEU A 36 -0.74 7.94 -26.87
N LYS A 37 -0.22 8.85 -26.04
CA LYS A 37 -0.40 10.30 -26.18
C LYS A 37 0.95 10.97 -25.92
N ASP A 38 1.84 10.89 -26.91
CA ASP A 38 3.03 11.73 -26.99
C ASP A 38 2.58 13.15 -27.33
N SER A 39 2.23 13.89 -26.30
CA SER A 39 2.14 15.35 -26.38
C SER A 39 2.52 15.88 -25.00
N ILE A 40 3.81 16.12 -24.83
CA ILE A 40 4.37 16.84 -23.69
C ILE A 40 3.80 18.25 -23.76
N LEU A 41 2.84 18.55 -22.89
CA LEU A 41 2.51 19.93 -22.58
C LEU A 41 3.70 20.48 -21.80
N VAL A 42 4.46 21.40 -22.40
CA VAL A 42 5.48 22.16 -21.67
C VAL A 42 4.75 22.91 -20.55
N PRO A 43 4.95 22.56 -19.27
CA PRO A 43 4.37 23.33 -18.19
C PRO A 43 5.12 24.65 -18.13
N ASP A 44 4.39 25.76 -18.22
CA ASP A 44 4.92 27.06 -17.84
C ASP A 44 5.53 26.95 -16.45
N PHE A 45 6.77 27.43 -16.35
CA PHE A 45 7.62 27.34 -15.16
C PHE A 45 7.11 28.30 -14.08
N SER A 46 5.95 27.99 -13.49
CA SER A 46 5.51 28.65 -12.26
C SER A 46 6.18 27.97 -11.06
N VAL A 47 7.40 28.40 -10.77
CA VAL A 47 8.03 28.26 -9.45
C VAL A 47 7.24 29.15 -8.50
N GLY A 48 6.11 28.64 -8.01
CA GLY A 48 5.23 29.36 -7.10
C GLY A 48 4.57 28.39 -6.14
N GLY A 49 5.20 28.18 -4.98
CA GLY A 49 4.57 27.49 -3.84
C GLY A 49 5.33 26.31 -3.24
N ALA A 50 6.45 25.88 -3.82
CA ALA A 50 7.16 24.69 -3.33
C ALA A 50 8.24 24.97 -2.25
N TYR A 51 8.55 26.24 -1.96
CA TYR A 51 9.64 26.62 -1.03
C TYR A 51 9.15 26.91 0.41
N GLU A 52 7.84 26.95 0.66
CA GLU A 52 7.24 27.32 1.96
C GLU A 52 6.77 26.11 2.77
N SER A 53 7.25 24.91 2.46
CA SER A 53 6.97 23.73 3.28
C SER A 53 8.07 23.55 4.31
N HIS A 54 7.73 23.64 5.60
CA HIS A 54 8.64 23.56 6.73
C HIS A 54 9.53 22.30 6.78
N GLY A 55 9.25 21.28 5.95
CA GLY A 55 9.97 20.01 5.90
C GLY A 55 10.95 19.81 4.73
N LEU A 56 11.22 20.82 3.88
CA LEU A 56 12.08 20.62 2.69
C LEU A 56 13.51 20.18 3.03
N ILE A 57 14.07 20.66 4.14
CA ILE A 57 15.43 20.27 4.58
C ILE A 57 15.46 18.79 4.98
N HIS A 58 14.39 18.29 5.61
CA HIS A 58 14.27 16.90 6.06
C HIS A 58 13.84 15.93 4.95
N LYS A 59 13.01 16.38 4.01
CA LYS A 59 12.43 15.56 2.93
C LYS A 59 13.23 15.61 1.62
N GLY A 60 14.11 16.60 1.47
CA GLY A 60 14.87 16.86 0.25
C GLY A 60 14.03 17.52 -0.85
N PHE A 61 14.72 18.06 -1.86
CA PHE A 61 14.09 18.64 -3.04
C PHE A 61 13.51 17.54 -3.95
N ALA A 62 12.35 17.81 -4.56
CA ALA A 62 11.74 16.88 -5.52
C ALA A 62 12.67 16.66 -6.73
N ASN A 63 12.97 15.39 -7.04
CA ASN A 63 13.85 15.03 -8.14
C ASN A 63 13.10 15.05 -9.48
N VAL A 64 13.27 16.12 -10.26
CA VAL A 64 12.66 16.29 -11.59
C VAL A 64 13.12 15.21 -12.59
N LYS A 65 14.28 14.56 -12.36
CA LYS A 65 14.83 13.55 -13.28
C LYS A 65 14.02 12.27 -13.34
N SER A 66 13.31 11.89 -12.28
CA SER A 66 12.45 10.69 -12.30
C SER A 66 11.19 10.89 -13.13
N GLU A 67 10.79 12.13 -13.41
CA GLU A 67 9.61 12.44 -14.21
C GLU A 67 9.93 12.69 -15.69
N LEU A 68 11.18 13.02 -16.00
CA LEU A 68 11.59 13.42 -17.35
C LEU A 68 12.07 12.26 -18.24
N PHE A 69 12.60 11.18 -17.64
CA PHE A 69 13.19 10.07 -18.39
C PHE A 69 12.37 8.78 -18.27
N PRO A 70 12.29 7.96 -19.34
CA PRO A 70 11.64 6.66 -19.26
C PRO A 70 12.36 5.77 -18.26
N VAL A 71 11.69 5.51 -17.13
CA VAL A 71 12.14 4.64 -16.05
C VAL A 71 12.13 3.19 -16.53
N HIS A 72 13.15 2.42 -16.16
CA HIS A 72 13.23 1.01 -16.52
C HIS A 72 12.01 0.25 -15.97
N PRO A 73 11.32 -0.58 -16.76
CA PRO A 73 10.07 -1.23 -16.32
C PRO A 73 10.25 -2.07 -15.04
N LEU A 74 11.44 -2.64 -14.82
CA LEU A 74 11.75 -3.41 -13.61
C LEU A 74 11.86 -2.52 -12.36
N GLU A 75 12.27 -1.26 -12.50
CA GLU A 75 12.40 -0.36 -11.35
C GLU A 75 11.04 -0.13 -10.68
N VAL A 76 9.99 -0.02 -11.49
CA VAL A 76 8.62 0.13 -10.99
C VAL A 76 8.14 -1.17 -10.32
N SER A 77 8.48 -2.34 -10.86
CA SER A 77 8.06 -3.61 -10.26
C SER A 77 8.80 -3.91 -8.97
N GLU A 78 10.10 -3.62 -8.89
CA GLU A 78 10.93 -3.82 -7.69
C GLU A 78 10.47 -2.91 -6.55
N LYS A 79 10.22 -1.62 -6.82
CA LYS A 79 9.65 -0.69 -5.83
C LYS A 79 8.33 -1.17 -5.24
N ASN A 80 7.51 -1.88 -6.03
CA ASN A 80 6.20 -2.36 -5.62
C ASN A 80 6.19 -3.83 -5.18
N PHE A 81 7.34 -4.51 -5.17
CA PHE A 81 7.43 -5.94 -4.93
C PHE A 81 6.81 -6.37 -3.58
N PRO A 82 7.13 -5.73 -2.43
CA PRO A 82 6.57 -6.13 -1.14
C PRO A 82 5.04 -5.96 -1.10
N LEU A 83 4.53 -4.86 -1.64
CA LEU A 83 3.09 -4.58 -1.68
C LEU A 83 2.34 -5.58 -2.57
N ASN A 84 2.96 -5.99 -3.68
CA ASN A 84 2.38 -6.97 -4.57
C ASN A 84 2.39 -8.36 -3.94
N GLN A 85 3.45 -8.72 -3.21
CA GLN A 85 3.51 -9.98 -2.47
C GLN A 85 2.44 -10.05 -1.39
N ASP A 86 2.26 -8.99 -0.59
CA ASP A 86 1.20 -8.90 0.41
C ASP A 86 -0.19 -9.05 -0.23
N LYS A 87 -0.45 -8.35 -1.34
CA LYS A 87 -1.72 -8.46 -2.08
C LYS A 87 -2.00 -9.89 -2.55
N MET A 88 -0.99 -10.56 -3.11
CA MET A 88 -1.11 -11.96 -3.53
C MET A 88 -1.37 -12.87 -2.33
N ASN A 89 -0.65 -12.69 -1.22
CA ASN A 89 -0.81 -13.48 0.00
C ASN A 89 -2.22 -13.34 0.60
N PHE A 90 -2.74 -12.11 0.71
CA PHE A 90 -4.12 -11.88 1.19
C PHE A 90 -5.18 -12.44 0.25
N SER A 91 -4.96 -12.40 -1.06
CA SER A 91 -5.86 -13.02 -2.05
C SER A 91 -5.89 -14.54 -1.89
N THR A 92 -4.71 -15.17 -1.80
CA THR A 92 -4.57 -16.61 -1.57
C THR A 92 -5.21 -17.03 -0.25
N LEU A 93 -4.94 -16.29 0.83
CA LEU A 93 -5.52 -16.56 2.15
C LEU A 93 -7.05 -16.50 2.12
N ARG A 94 -7.61 -15.50 1.43
CA ARG A 94 -9.06 -15.39 1.20
C ARG A 94 -9.61 -16.60 0.44
N ASN A 95 -8.90 -17.06 -0.58
CA ASN A 95 -9.37 -18.16 -1.43
C ASN A 95 -9.35 -19.50 -0.67
N ILE A 96 -8.37 -19.71 0.20
CA ILE A 96 -8.22 -20.97 0.97
C ILE A 96 -9.14 -20.98 2.19
N GLN A 97 -9.13 -19.91 2.98
CA GLN A 97 -9.77 -19.87 4.30
C GLN A 97 -11.07 -19.05 4.31
N GLY A 98 -11.34 -18.23 3.29
CA GLY A 98 -12.49 -17.33 3.23
C GLY A 98 -12.20 -15.90 3.72
N LEU A 99 -13.23 -15.05 3.76
CA LEU A 99 -13.09 -13.61 4.02
C LEU A 99 -12.60 -13.26 5.45
N HIS A 100 -12.83 -14.13 6.42
CA HIS A 100 -12.50 -13.85 7.83
C HIS A 100 -10.99 -13.85 8.11
N ALA A 101 -10.23 -14.70 7.39
CA ALA A 101 -8.80 -14.86 7.59
C ALA A 101 -7.97 -13.61 7.26
N PRO A 102 -8.09 -12.98 6.06
CA PRO A 102 -7.37 -11.74 5.77
C PRO A 102 -7.82 -10.60 6.68
N LEU A 103 -9.11 -10.54 7.09
CA LEU A 103 -9.59 -9.51 8.02
C LEU A 103 -8.93 -9.65 9.39
N LYS A 104 -8.88 -10.86 9.93
CA LYS A 104 -8.20 -11.16 11.21
C LYS A 104 -6.73 -10.74 11.16
N LEU A 105 -6.01 -11.17 10.13
CA LEU A 105 -4.60 -10.85 9.97
C LEU A 105 -4.36 -9.33 9.81
N GLN A 106 -5.23 -8.63 9.08
CA GLN A 106 -5.17 -7.16 8.98
C GLN A 106 -5.41 -6.46 10.34
N MET A 107 -6.30 -7.00 11.18
CA MET A 107 -6.51 -6.48 12.54
C MET A 107 -5.27 -6.71 13.42
N GLU A 108 -4.67 -7.90 13.34
CA GLU A 108 -3.42 -8.22 14.05
C GLU A 108 -2.28 -7.29 13.62
N PHE A 109 -2.12 -7.04 12.32
CA PHE A 109 -1.14 -6.07 11.82
C PHE A 109 -1.34 -4.66 12.39
N LYS A 110 -2.60 -4.20 12.47
CA LYS A 110 -2.91 -2.88 13.06
C LYS A 110 -2.61 -2.85 14.55
N ALA A 111 -2.97 -3.91 15.29
CA ALA A 111 -2.70 -4.01 16.72
C ALA A 111 -1.20 -4.02 17.01
N VAL A 112 -0.41 -4.80 16.27
CA VAL A 112 1.06 -4.85 16.42
C VAL A 112 1.70 -3.51 16.07
N LYS A 113 1.24 -2.82 15.01
CA LYS A 113 1.73 -1.48 14.66
C LYS A 113 1.44 -0.42 15.73
N GLN A 114 0.37 -0.57 16.49
CA GLN A 114 0.02 0.38 17.55
C GLN A 114 0.90 0.22 18.78
N VAL A 115 1.37 -1.00 19.07
CA VAL A 115 2.24 -1.30 20.21
C VAL A 115 3.68 -1.00 19.83
N GLN A 116 4.03 0.28 19.80
CA GLN A 116 5.41 0.73 19.63
C GLN A 116 5.92 1.40 20.91
N ARG A 117 7.22 1.24 21.18
CA ARG A 117 7.90 1.95 22.27
C ARG A 117 7.90 3.46 22.01
N LEU A 118 8.28 4.25 23.02
CA LEU A 118 8.44 5.70 22.88
C LEU A 118 9.32 6.03 21.66
N PRO A 119 9.08 7.15 20.95
CA PRO A 119 9.79 7.50 19.71
C PRO A 119 11.32 7.52 19.82
N CYS A 120 11.86 7.77 21.01
CA CYS A 120 13.30 7.79 21.29
C CYS A 120 13.92 6.42 21.60
N LEU A 121 13.11 5.36 21.70
CA LEU A 121 13.58 4.03 22.06
C LEU A 121 13.39 3.07 20.90
N HIS A 122 14.47 2.37 20.53
CA HIS A 122 14.45 1.39 19.45
C HIS A 122 13.38 0.31 19.72
N SER A 123 12.46 0.18 18.78
CA SER A 123 11.48 -0.89 18.74
C SER A 123 11.91 -1.92 17.70
N SER A 124 11.97 -3.17 18.12
CA SER A 124 12.17 -4.30 17.22
C SER A 124 10.82 -4.66 16.60
N ASN A 125 10.72 -4.71 15.28
CA ASN A 125 9.48 -5.07 14.56
C ASN A 125 9.17 -6.58 14.54
N LEU A 126 9.78 -7.37 15.44
CA LEU A 126 9.74 -8.83 15.46
C LEU A 126 8.32 -9.41 15.30
N SER A 127 7.35 -8.91 16.06
CA SER A 127 5.96 -9.41 15.98
C SER A 127 5.33 -9.15 14.60
N LEU A 128 5.68 -8.04 13.95
CA LEU A 128 5.22 -7.71 12.60
C LEU A 128 5.87 -8.66 11.59
N ASP A 129 7.16 -8.94 11.75
CA ASP A 129 7.93 -9.82 10.88
C ASP A 129 7.46 -11.28 10.97
N ILE A 130 7.03 -11.73 12.17
CA ILE A 130 6.37 -13.03 12.36
C ILE A 130 5.07 -13.09 11.55
N LEU A 131 4.22 -12.06 11.65
CA LEU A 131 2.94 -12.04 10.93
C LEU A 131 3.11 -11.96 9.40
N LYS A 132 4.19 -11.34 8.92
CA LYS A 132 4.55 -11.32 7.48
C LYS A 132 5.22 -12.60 7.00
N GLY A 133 5.81 -13.38 7.91
CA GLY A 133 6.59 -14.56 7.57
C GLY A 133 8.04 -14.25 7.19
N ASN A 134 8.59 -13.10 7.60
CA ASN A 134 9.93 -12.64 7.27
C ASN A 134 10.98 -12.97 8.35
N TYR A 135 10.58 -13.56 9.48
CA TYR A 135 11.43 -13.78 10.67
C TYR A 135 12.63 -14.73 10.48
N ASP A 136 12.66 -15.51 9.39
CA ASP A 136 13.74 -16.45 9.06
C ASP A 136 14.61 -15.94 7.89
N CYS A 137 14.24 -14.79 7.30
CA CYS A 137 14.92 -14.20 6.16
C CYS A 137 15.75 -13.01 6.62
N ILE A 138 17.03 -12.95 6.22
CA ILE A 138 17.93 -11.82 6.49
C ILE A 138 18.00 -10.95 5.22
N GLY A 139 17.61 -9.69 5.34
CA GLY A 139 17.64 -8.68 4.29
C GLY A 139 18.92 -7.85 4.28
N PHE A 140 19.03 -6.95 3.29
CA PHE A 140 20.12 -5.98 3.25
C PHE A 140 19.95 -4.91 4.35
N GLU A 141 18.69 -4.62 4.67
CA GLU A 141 18.29 -3.69 5.71
C GLU A 141 18.77 -4.15 7.10
N ASP A 142 18.80 -5.45 7.39
CA ASP A 142 19.24 -5.96 8.68
C ASP A 142 20.75 -5.75 8.92
N ILE A 143 21.53 -5.66 7.84
CA ILE A 143 22.99 -5.46 7.88
C ILE A 143 23.34 -3.98 7.83
N LEU A 144 22.63 -3.20 7.00
CA LEU A 144 22.99 -1.81 6.70
C LEU A 144 22.24 -0.78 7.55
N ASN A 145 21.10 -1.15 8.15
CA ASN A 145 20.25 -0.25 8.93
C ASN A 145 20.31 -0.61 10.43
N ASP A 146 21.49 -0.49 11.03
CA ASP A 146 21.65 -0.68 12.48
C ASP A 146 20.82 0.39 13.23
N PRO A 147 19.82 0.00 14.04
CA PRO A 147 19.02 0.94 14.80
C PRO A 147 19.89 1.85 15.69
N ALA A 148 21.02 1.36 16.22
CA ALA A 148 21.90 2.16 17.08
C ALA A 148 22.57 3.34 16.35
N GLN A 149 22.67 3.30 15.02
CA GLN A 149 23.29 4.33 14.19
C GLN A 149 22.26 5.10 13.33
N SER A 150 20.96 4.94 13.61
CA SER A 150 19.90 5.57 12.83
C SER A 150 19.91 7.09 13.01
N GLU A 151 20.13 7.83 11.91
CA GLU A 151 20.08 9.30 11.84
C GLU A 151 18.71 9.89 12.23
N VAL A 152 17.67 9.05 12.24
CA VAL A 152 16.30 9.42 12.65
C VAL A 152 16.19 9.67 14.16
N MET A 153 17.18 9.21 14.96
CA MET A 153 17.19 9.41 16.40
C MET A 153 17.67 10.84 16.74
N GLY A 154 16.72 11.73 16.99
CA GLY A 154 16.96 13.12 17.40
C GLY A 154 16.76 13.35 18.91
N ASP A 155 16.62 14.62 19.30
CA ASP A 155 16.27 14.97 20.68
C ASP A 155 14.93 14.33 21.09
N PRO A 156 14.88 13.54 22.18
CA PRO A 156 13.66 12.86 22.62
C PRO A 156 12.46 13.78 22.79
N HIS A 157 12.67 15.04 23.19
CA HIS A 157 11.61 16.02 23.35
C HIS A 157 10.94 16.33 21.99
N LEU A 158 11.73 16.76 21.00
CA LEU A 158 11.26 17.03 19.64
C LEU A 158 10.58 15.83 18.97
N MET A 159 11.14 14.62 19.15
CA MET A 159 10.56 13.40 18.57
C MET A 159 9.17 13.08 19.14
N VAL A 160 8.95 13.33 20.43
CA VAL A 160 7.66 13.12 21.09
C VAL A 160 6.66 14.19 20.66
N GLU A 161 7.07 15.45 20.57
CA GLU A 161 6.22 16.56 20.11
C GLU A 161 5.71 16.32 18.68
N HIS A 162 6.58 15.92 17.77
CA HIS A 162 6.22 15.57 16.39
C HIS A 162 5.29 14.34 16.33
N LYS A 163 5.51 13.33 17.19
CA LYS A 163 4.62 12.15 17.26
C LYS A 163 3.22 12.50 17.79
N LEU A 164 3.13 13.48 18.69
CA LEU A 164 1.88 13.99 19.27
C LEU A 164 1.21 15.06 18.39
N GLY A 165 1.89 15.55 17.35
CA GLY A 165 1.37 16.57 16.42
C GLY A 165 1.33 17.99 17.01
N LEU A 166 2.27 18.30 17.91
CA LEU A 166 2.39 19.62 18.55
C LEU A 166 3.28 20.60 17.77
N LEU A 167 4.15 20.07 16.90
CA LEU A 167 5.01 20.76 15.94
C LEU A 167 4.80 20.13 14.55
#